data_AF-A0A919VGW2-F1
#
_entry.id   AF-A0A919VGW2-F1
#
_cell.length_a   1.000
_cell.length_b   1.000
_cell.length_c   1.000
_cell.angle_alpha   90.00
_cell.angle_beta   90.00
_cell.angle_gamma   90.00
#
_symmetry.space_group_name_H-M   'P 1'
#
loop_
_entity.id
_entity.type
_entity.pdbx_description
1 polymer ?
#
loop_
_entity_poly.entity_id
_entity_poly.type
_entity_poly.pdbx_seq_one_letter_code
_entity_poly.pdbx_strand_id
1 'polypeptide(L)'
;MIATLRTADTDDITTAAALLYRAILASPTGRLLGSATTGRGATFADLLTTSVYFGRVDLAVSGERIDGVACWIDHPHSPVPPVTRTRRTGVDDLLNRLHTIDLVVAVPARHPHQHLACLGARPGHHARAVTDLLLHRQRLLNNRQGRTLYTEVHDQPLRSWLLRSGYQDHGVSLGTDAEPESFLLSSAGTPP
;
A
#
# COMPACT_ATOMS: atom_id res chain seq x y z
N MET A 1 -7.29 15.83 18.37
CA MET A 1 -7.83 14.47 18.52
C MET A 1 -6.66 13.51 18.34
N ILE A 2 -6.38 12.62 19.29
CA ILE A 2 -5.25 11.68 19.20
C ILE A 2 -5.76 10.44 18.48
N ALA A 3 -5.30 10.21 17.26
CA ALA A 3 -5.56 8.96 16.56
C ALA A 3 -4.72 7.85 17.22
N THR A 4 -5.36 6.74 17.58
CA THR A 4 -4.70 5.50 18.01
C THR A 4 -4.52 4.60 16.80
N LEU A 5 -3.50 3.73 16.84
CA LEU A 5 -3.23 2.77 15.77
C LEU A 5 -3.62 1.36 16.21
N ARG A 6 -4.35 0.65 15.36
CA ARG A 6 -4.61 -0.78 15.52
C ARG A 6 -4.56 -1.51 14.19
N THR A 7 -4.41 -2.83 14.25
CA THR A 7 -4.55 -3.68 13.07
C THR A 7 -6.03 -3.95 12.81
N ALA A 8 -6.41 -3.96 11.54
CA ALA A 8 -7.78 -4.27 11.13
C ALA A 8 -8.05 -5.77 11.22
N ASP A 9 -9.30 -6.14 11.44
CA ASP A 9 -9.82 -7.49 11.22
C ASP A 9 -10.79 -7.50 10.02
N THR A 10 -11.49 -8.62 9.84
CA THR A 10 -12.45 -8.78 8.73
C THR A 10 -13.68 -7.88 8.86
N ASP A 11 -14.07 -7.50 10.08
CA ASP A 11 -15.27 -6.69 10.33
C ASP A 11 -15.04 -5.22 9.92
N ASP A 12 -13.77 -4.79 9.89
CA ASP A 12 -13.37 -3.45 9.48
C ASP A 12 -13.42 -3.21 7.96
N ILE A 13 -13.42 -4.27 7.15
CA ILE A 13 -13.19 -4.20 5.69
C ILE A 13 -14.18 -3.25 5.03
N THR A 14 -15.46 -3.36 5.34
CA THR A 14 -16.51 -2.53 4.74
C THR A 14 -16.31 -1.05 5.06
N THR A 15 -16.04 -0.74 6.33
CA THR A 15 -15.87 0.65 6.80
C THR A 15 -14.57 1.27 6.26
N ALA A 16 -13.48 0.50 6.24
CA ALA A 16 -12.20 0.93 5.69
C ALA A 16 -12.29 1.15 4.17
N ALA A 17 -12.98 0.26 3.43
CA ALA A 17 -13.20 0.42 1.98
C ALA A 17 -13.98 1.70 1.68
N ALA A 18 -15.04 1.97 2.45
CA ALA A 18 -15.83 3.19 2.31
C ALA A 18 -15.00 4.46 2.55
N LEU A 19 -14.05 4.43 3.50
CA LEU A 19 -13.11 5.54 3.71
C LEU A 19 -12.21 5.73 2.50
N LEU A 20 -11.62 4.67 1.96
CA LEU A 20 -10.73 4.73 0.80
C LEU A 20 -11.47 5.28 -0.44
N TYR A 21 -12.72 4.86 -0.68
CA TYR A 21 -13.57 5.44 -1.72
C TYR A 21 -13.77 6.95 -1.53
N ARG A 22 -14.07 7.39 -0.30
CA ARG A 22 -14.25 8.82 0.00
C ARG A 22 -12.95 9.61 -0.15
N ALA A 23 -11.82 9.03 0.23
CA ALA A 23 -10.51 9.64 0.10
C ALA A 23 -10.15 9.89 -1.38
N ILE A 24 -10.46 8.93 -2.26
CA ILE A 24 -10.33 9.11 -3.72
C ILE A 24 -11.25 10.22 -4.23
N LEU A 25 -12.54 10.19 -3.87
CA LEU A 25 -13.53 11.12 -4.42
C LEU A 25 -13.32 12.57 -3.98
N ALA A 26 -12.78 12.78 -2.78
CA ALA A 26 -12.68 14.10 -2.17
C ALA A 26 -11.53 14.98 -2.70
N SER A 27 -10.79 14.55 -3.72
CA SER A 27 -9.86 15.47 -4.36
C SER A 27 -9.64 15.19 -5.84
N PRO A 28 -9.62 16.23 -6.70
CA PRO A 28 -9.24 16.11 -8.11
C PRO A 28 -7.77 15.67 -8.28
N THR A 29 -6.97 15.73 -7.20
CA THR A 29 -5.59 15.22 -7.05
C THR A 29 -5.45 14.37 -5.77
N GLY A 30 -6.51 13.64 -5.37
CA GLY A 30 -6.73 13.06 -4.03
C GLY A 30 -5.88 11.85 -3.67
N ARG A 31 -4.58 12.04 -3.68
CA ARG A 31 -3.62 10.96 -3.67
C ARG A 31 -2.76 10.99 -2.42
N LEU A 32 -3.00 9.99 -1.59
CA LEU A 32 -1.92 9.23 -0.96
C LEU A 32 -2.11 7.76 -1.35
N LEU A 33 -2.16 7.47 -2.65
CA LEU A 33 -2.25 6.10 -3.17
C LEU A 33 -0.84 5.49 -3.29
N GLY A 34 -0.44 4.68 -2.29
CA GLY A 34 0.50 3.58 -2.57
C GLY A 34 -0.21 2.59 -3.49
N SER A 35 0.43 2.16 -4.57
CA SER A 35 -0.24 1.58 -5.72
C SER A 35 -0.18 0.06 -5.74
N ALA A 36 -1.36 -0.54 -5.93
CA ALA A 36 -1.50 -1.66 -6.87
C ALA A 36 -2.89 -1.72 -7.56
N THR A 37 -3.73 -0.68 -7.49
CA THR A 37 -5.15 -0.74 -7.93
C THR A 37 -5.50 -0.09 -9.26
N THR A 38 -4.56 0.21 -10.15
CA THR A 38 -4.98 0.60 -11.51
C THR A 38 -5.51 -0.57 -12.33
N GLY A 39 -5.48 -1.80 -11.80
CA GLY A 39 -6.15 -2.95 -12.39
C GLY A 39 -7.66 -2.75 -12.52
N ARG A 40 -8.16 -2.84 -13.76
CA ARG A 40 -9.60 -2.86 -14.09
C ARG A 40 -10.28 -4.08 -13.44
N GLY A 41 -10.70 -3.97 -12.18
CA GLY A 41 -11.55 -4.99 -11.55
C GLY A 41 -11.45 -5.14 -10.04
N ALA A 42 -10.36 -4.69 -9.40
CA ALA A 42 -10.22 -4.81 -7.94
C ALA A 42 -10.90 -3.66 -7.20
N THR A 43 -11.81 -3.98 -6.29
CA THR A 43 -12.39 -3.00 -5.35
C THR A 43 -11.46 -2.77 -4.17
N PHE A 44 -11.68 -1.68 -3.42
CA PHE A 44 -10.98 -1.48 -2.15
C PHE A 44 -11.27 -2.58 -1.13
N ALA A 45 -12.44 -3.21 -1.19
CA ALA A 45 -12.76 -4.35 -0.35
C ALA A 45 -11.90 -5.56 -0.70
N ASP A 46 -11.65 -5.82 -1.98
CA ASP A 46 -10.77 -6.91 -2.43
C ASP A 46 -9.32 -6.70 -1.96
N LEU A 47 -8.82 -5.47 -2.06
CA LEU A 47 -7.50 -5.11 -1.53
C LEU A 47 -7.39 -5.34 -0.02
N LEU A 48 -8.37 -4.84 0.73
CA LEU A 48 -8.37 -4.94 2.19
C LEU A 48 -8.45 -6.39 2.62
N THR A 49 -9.33 -7.16 1.99
CA THR A 49 -9.42 -8.61 2.17
C THR A 49 -8.07 -9.27 1.92
N THR A 50 -7.45 -8.99 0.77
CA THR A 50 -6.12 -9.54 0.42
C THR A 50 -5.07 -9.15 1.46
N SER A 51 -5.05 -7.90 1.89
CA SER A 51 -4.06 -7.41 2.85
C SER A 51 -4.27 -7.98 4.25
N VAL A 52 -5.51 -8.29 4.65
CA VAL A 52 -5.80 -9.01 5.89
C VAL A 52 -5.28 -10.45 5.82
N TYR A 53 -5.40 -11.13 4.68
CA TYR A 53 -4.97 -12.53 4.54
C TYR A 53 -3.48 -12.73 4.24
N PHE A 54 -2.88 -11.82 3.47
CA PHE A 54 -1.51 -11.95 2.95
C PHE A 54 -0.56 -10.89 3.49
N GLY A 55 -0.93 -10.17 4.55
CA GLY A 55 -0.08 -9.16 5.14
C GLY A 55 -0.70 -8.51 6.36
N ARG A 56 -0.94 -7.19 6.29
CA ARG A 56 -1.54 -6.43 7.38
C ARG A 56 -2.32 -5.22 6.86
N VAL A 57 -3.41 -4.88 7.55
CA VAL A 57 -4.04 -3.56 7.43
C VAL A 57 -3.85 -2.80 8.73
N ASP A 58 -3.28 -1.61 8.68
CA ASP A 58 -3.22 -0.70 9.81
C ASP A 58 -4.30 0.38 9.69
N LEU A 59 -4.99 0.61 10.81
CA LEU A 59 -6.03 1.63 10.95
C LEU A 59 -5.56 2.70 11.93
N ALA A 60 -5.77 3.95 11.55
CA ALA A 60 -5.76 5.08 12.47
C ALA A 60 -7.20 5.37 12.89
N VAL A 61 -7.47 5.35 14.19
CA VAL A 61 -8.82 5.45 14.77
C VAL A 61 -8.89 6.51 15.85
N SER A 62 -9.95 7.32 15.82
CA SER A 62 -10.28 8.27 16.88
C SER A 62 -11.63 7.89 17.50
N GLY A 63 -11.59 7.31 18.71
CA GLY A 63 -12.74 6.61 19.26
C GLY A 63 -13.10 5.41 18.39
N GLU A 64 -14.36 5.28 18.00
CA GLU A 64 -14.86 4.20 17.13
C GLU A 64 -14.66 4.49 15.63
N ARG A 65 -14.15 5.67 15.30
CA ARG A 65 -14.12 6.17 13.93
C ARG A 65 -12.78 5.92 13.28
N ILE A 66 -12.77 5.24 12.13
CA ILE A 66 -11.57 5.10 11.29
C ILE A 66 -11.28 6.44 10.61
N ASP A 67 -10.07 6.96 10.83
CA ASP A 67 -9.55 8.21 10.29
C ASP A 67 -8.50 7.97 9.19
N GLY A 68 -7.92 6.78 9.10
CA GLY A 68 -7.03 6.39 8.01
C GLY A 68 -6.74 4.89 7.96
N VAL A 69 -6.24 4.45 6.81
CA VAL A 69 -6.05 3.05 6.43
C VAL A 69 -4.74 2.92 5.66
N ALA A 70 -3.94 1.91 5.99
CA ALA A 70 -2.78 1.49 5.21
C ALA A 70 -2.82 -0.02 4.99
N CYS A 71 -2.75 -0.45 3.73
CA CYS A 71 -2.76 -1.84 3.30
C CYS A 71 -1.34 -2.30 2.96
N TRP A 72 -0.83 -3.29 3.68
CA TRP A 72 0.49 -3.89 3.48
C TRP A 72 0.34 -5.34 3.06
N ILE A 73 1.04 -5.74 2.01
CA ILE A 73 1.09 -7.12 1.54
C ILE A 73 2.51 -7.64 1.77
N ASP A 74 2.62 -8.77 2.45
CA ASP A 74 3.89 -9.48 2.62
C ASP A 74 4.24 -10.18 1.31
N HIS A 75 5.46 -9.98 0.82
CA HIS A 75 5.99 -10.85 -0.24
C HIS A 75 6.59 -12.10 0.41
N PRO A 76 6.05 -13.29 0.11
CA PRO A 76 6.60 -14.53 0.67
C PRO A 76 8.01 -14.80 0.11
N HIS A 77 8.84 -15.43 0.94
CA HIS A 77 10.16 -15.95 0.54
C HIS A 77 10.12 -17.05 -0.55
N SER A 78 8.91 -17.48 -0.95
CA SER A 78 8.69 -18.49 -1.97
C SER A 78 7.80 -17.92 -3.07
N PRO A 79 8.01 -18.34 -4.33
CA PRO A 79 7.15 -17.91 -5.43
C PRO A 79 5.69 -18.19 -5.06
N VAL A 80 4.86 -17.15 -5.15
CA VAL A 80 3.40 -17.28 -5.00
C VAL A 80 2.96 -18.39 -5.95
N PRO A 81 2.33 -19.48 -5.47
CA PRO A 81 1.86 -20.53 -6.36
C PRO A 81 0.95 -19.91 -7.41
N PRO A 82 1.08 -20.26 -8.70
CA PRO A 82 0.21 -19.70 -9.73
C PRO A 82 -1.23 -19.99 -9.34
N VAL A 83 -2.02 -18.94 -9.09
CA VAL A 83 -3.41 -19.09 -8.71
C VAL A 83 -4.14 -19.79 -9.85
N THR A 84 -4.65 -20.98 -9.59
CA THR A 84 -5.37 -21.79 -10.58
C THR A 84 -6.58 -21.02 -11.10
N ARG A 85 -6.59 -20.81 -12.42
CA ARG A 85 -7.46 -19.92 -13.23
C ARG A 85 -8.96 -20.26 -13.19
N THR A 86 -9.64 -20.19 -12.06
CA THR A 86 -11.10 -20.49 -12.02
C THR A 86 -12.02 -19.31 -11.73
N ARG A 87 -11.49 -18.11 -11.49
CA ARG A 87 -12.23 -16.84 -11.63
C ARG A 87 -11.20 -15.73 -11.59
N ARG A 88 -11.04 -14.91 -12.64
CA ARG A 88 -10.21 -13.70 -12.54
C ARG A 88 -10.89 -12.77 -11.54
N THR A 89 -10.44 -12.82 -10.30
CA THR A 89 -10.85 -11.86 -9.27
C THR A 89 -9.87 -10.69 -9.30
N GLY A 90 -10.29 -9.51 -8.82
CA GLY A 90 -9.37 -8.38 -8.70
C GLY A 90 -8.14 -8.69 -7.83
N VAL A 91 -8.23 -9.72 -6.97
CA VAL A 91 -7.12 -10.25 -6.16
C VAL A 91 -6.05 -10.93 -7.03
N ASP A 92 -6.43 -11.67 -8.07
CA ASP A 92 -5.45 -12.33 -8.95
C ASP A 92 -4.65 -11.31 -9.76
N ASP A 93 -5.32 -10.27 -10.25
CA ASP A 93 -4.66 -9.18 -10.97
C ASP A 93 -3.67 -8.42 -10.07
N LEU A 94 -4.05 -8.21 -8.80
CA LEU A 94 -3.18 -7.63 -7.78
C LEU A 94 -1.94 -8.50 -7.51
N LEU A 95 -2.12 -9.81 -7.27
CA LEU A 95 -1.01 -10.72 -7.02
C LEU A 95 -0.09 -10.85 -8.26
N ASN A 96 -0.65 -10.85 -9.47
CA ASN A 96 0.13 -10.83 -10.70
C ASN A 96 0.92 -9.52 -10.87
N ARG A 97 0.35 -8.38 -10.47
CA ARG A 97 1.04 -7.08 -10.50
C ARG A 97 2.19 -7.06 -9.50
N LEU A 98 1.96 -7.53 -8.28
CA LEU A 98 3.01 -7.68 -7.27
C LEU A 98 4.15 -8.58 -7.77
N HIS A 99 3.82 -9.70 -8.42
CA HIS A 99 4.83 -10.55 -9.05
C HIS A 99 5.60 -9.83 -10.17
N THR A 100 4.94 -8.95 -10.94
CA THR A 100 5.60 -8.15 -11.97
C THR A 100 6.60 -7.16 -11.35
N ILE A 101 6.24 -6.52 -10.23
CA ILE A 101 7.16 -5.66 -9.48
C ILE A 101 8.42 -6.44 -9.08
N ASP A 102 8.28 -7.65 -8.56
CA ASP A 102 9.42 -8.50 -8.18
C ASP A 102 10.37 -8.80 -9.36
N LEU A 103 9.85 -8.88 -10.59
CA LEU A 103 10.64 -9.18 -11.78
C LEU A 103 11.39 -7.96 -12.33
N VAL A 104 10.79 -6.76 -12.25
CA VAL A 104 11.35 -5.55 -12.88
C VAL A 104 12.32 -4.85 -11.95
N VAL A 105 12.13 -4.99 -10.65
CA VAL A 105 12.96 -4.34 -9.66
C VAL A 105 14.10 -5.27 -9.36
N ALA A 106 15.32 -4.78 -9.48
CA ALA A 106 16.51 -5.48 -9.01
C ALA A 106 16.56 -5.53 -7.46
N VAL A 107 15.42 -5.79 -6.80
CA VAL A 107 15.41 -6.30 -5.44
C VAL A 107 16.05 -7.67 -5.54
N PRO A 108 17.09 -7.98 -4.77
CA PRO A 108 17.51 -9.36 -4.67
C PRO A 108 16.29 -10.12 -4.14
N ALA A 109 15.71 -11.00 -4.96
CA ALA A 109 14.52 -11.82 -4.69
C ALA A 109 14.60 -12.66 -3.39
N ARG A 110 15.68 -12.49 -2.62
CA ARG A 110 16.03 -13.16 -1.38
C ARG A 110 15.79 -12.29 -0.14
N HIS A 111 15.47 -11.00 -0.25
CA HIS A 111 15.18 -10.15 0.92
C HIS A 111 13.67 -10.04 1.19
N PRO A 112 13.23 -10.33 2.44
CA PRO A 112 11.83 -10.16 2.81
C PRO A 112 11.45 -8.69 2.69
N HIS A 113 10.36 -8.42 1.99
CA HIS A 113 9.89 -7.07 1.80
C HIS A 113 8.36 -7.00 1.88
N GLN A 114 7.88 -5.78 2.09
CA GLN A 114 6.45 -5.50 2.19
C GLN A 114 6.06 -4.44 1.17
N HIS A 115 4.94 -4.67 0.51
CA HIS A 115 4.40 -3.78 -0.48
C HIS A 115 3.23 -2.97 0.09
N LEU A 116 3.28 -1.64 -0.02
CA LEU A 116 2.17 -0.75 0.30
C LEU A 116 1.14 -0.77 -0.84
N ALA A 117 0.11 -1.59 -0.69
CA ALA A 117 -0.92 -1.77 -1.71
C ALA A 117 -1.93 -0.62 -1.76
N CYS A 118 -2.18 0.02 -0.61
CA CYS A 118 -3.15 1.11 -0.49
C CYS A 118 -2.80 2.00 0.71
N LEU A 119 -3.08 3.30 0.60
CA LEU A 119 -3.00 4.24 1.71
C LEU A 119 -4.10 5.28 1.55
N GLY A 120 -4.66 5.74 2.66
CA GLY A 120 -5.69 6.77 2.64
C GLY A 120 -6.00 7.30 4.02
N ALA A 121 -6.39 8.56 4.07
CA ALA A 121 -6.84 9.22 5.28
C ALA A 121 -8.14 9.96 5.00
N ARG A 122 -8.94 10.19 6.04
CA ARG A 122 -10.14 11.02 5.91
C ARG A 122 -9.72 12.42 5.42
N PRO A 123 -10.41 12.97 4.41
CA PRO A 123 -10.18 14.34 3.95
C PRO A 123 -10.31 15.37 5.07
N GLY A 124 -9.44 16.38 5.08
CA GLY A 124 -9.44 17.48 6.03
C GLY A 124 -8.05 17.80 6.60
N HIS A 125 -8.00 18.74 7.55
CA HIS A 125 -6.75 19.30 8.09
C HIS A 125 -5.80 18.29 8.77
N HIS A 126 -6.27 17.07 9.07
CA HIS A 126 -5.48 16.03 9.72
C HIS A 126 -5.05 14.88 8.80
N ALA A 127 -5.45 14.88 7.52
CA ALA A 127 -5.17 13.79 6.60
C ALA A 127 -3.66 13.46 6.52
N ARG A 128 -2.83 14.51 6.46
CA ARG A 128 -1.37 14.37 6.43
C ARG A 128 -0.82 13.73 7.71
N ALA A 129 -1.22 14.24 8.87
CA ALA A 129 -0.75 13.72 10.16
C ALA A 129 -1.13 12.24 10.38
N VAL A 130 -2.34 11.85 9.95
CA VAL A 130 -2.79 10.44 9.99
C VAL A 130 -1.93 9.56 9.09
N THR A 131 -1.58 10.07 7.92
CA THR A 131 -0.76 9.34 6.95
C THR A 131 0.68 9.19 7.44
N ASP A 132 1.26 10.28 7.96
CA ASP A 132 2.58 10.28 8.61
C ASP A 132 2.62 9.23 9.75
N LEU A 133 1.56 9.17 10.56
CA LEU A 133 1.42 8.22 11.66
C LEU A 133 1.41 6.76 11.18
N LEU A 134 0.63 6.45 10.13
CA LEU A 134 0.57 5.11 9.54
C LEU A 134 1.92 4.68 8.94
N LEU A 135 2.58 5.53 8.16
CA LEU A 135 3.90 5.22 7.61
C LEU A 135 4.99 5.13 8.69
N HIS A 136 4.90 5.96 9.73
CA HIS A 136 5.84 5.90 10.84
C HIS A 136 5.77 4.55 11.57
N ARG A 137 4.56 4.06 11.87
CA ARG A 137 4.38 2.71 12.44
C ARG A 137 5.02 1.65 11.56
N GLN A 138 4.79 1.71 10.25
CA GLN A 138 5.35 0.73 9.34
C GLN A 138 6.89 0.75 9.33
N ARG A 139 7.50 1.94 9.28
CA ARG A 139 8.98 2.05 9.33
C ARG A 139 9.55 1.45 10.61
N LEU A 140 8.93 1.69 11.76
CA LEU A 140 9.36 1.09 13.03
C LEU A 140 9.30 -0.45 13.00
N LEU A 141 8.24 -1.01 12.41
CA LEU A 141 8.09 -2.46 12.29
C LEU A 141 9.11 -3.06 11.32
N ASN A 142 9.35 -2.40 10.19
CA ASN A 142 10.31 -2.87 9.21
C ASN A 142 11.75 -2.78 9.69
N ASN A 143 12.12 -1.72 10.41
CA ASN A 143 13.45 -1.61 11.01
C ASN A 143 13.71 -2.74 12.01
N ARG A 144 12.68 -3.16 12.77
CA ARG A 144 12.80 -4.30 13.69
C ARG A 144 12.91 -5.64 12.97
N GLN A 145 12.31 -5.76 11.80
CA GLN A 145 12.21 -7.02 11.05
C GLN A 145 13.26 -7.15 9.94
N GLY A 146 14.09 -6.12 9.72
CA GLY A 146 15.05 -6.07 8.60
C GLY A 146 14.37 -6.14 7.22
N ARG A 147 13.14 -5.63 7.10
CA ARG A 147 12.34 -5.70 5.88
C ARG A 147 12.45 -4.41 5.06
N THR A 148 12.56 -4.54 3.75
CA THR A 148 12.44 -3.37 2.85
C THR A 148 10.96 -3.05 2.60
N LEU A 149 10.62 -1.77 2.53
CA LEU A 149 9.29 -1.32 2.11
C LEU A 149 9.32 -0.96 0.63
N TYR A 150 8.34 -1.40 -0.12
CA TYR A 150 8.10 -0.99 -1.50
C TYR A 150 6.73 -0.35 -1.64
N THR A 151 6.63 0.62 -2.53
CA THR A 151 5.36 1.21 -2.93
C THR A 151 5.49 1.70 -4.35
N GLU A 152 4.55 1.33 -5.19
CA GLU A 152 4.33 2.08 -6.42
C GLU A 152 3.61 3.39 -6.09
N VAL A 153 3.88 4.45 -6.84
CA VAL A 153 3.29 5.77 -6.64
C VAL A 153 2.96 6.37 -7.99
N HIS A 154 1.69 6.69 -8.20
CA HIS A 154 1.22 7.37 -9.41
C HIS A 154 1.13 8.89 -9.26
N ASP A 155 1.38 9.40 -8.05
CA ASP A 155 1.12 10.78 -7.67
C ASP A 155 2.38 11.55 -7.32
N GLN A 156 2.62 12.66 -8.02
CA GLN A 156 3.82 13.45 -7.84
C GLN A 156 3.93 14.11 -6.45
N PRO A 157 2.87 14.69 -5.85
CA PRO A 157 2.88 15.10 -4.44
C PRO A 157 3.26 13.99 -3.45
N LEU A 158 2.63 12.81 -3.54
CA LEU A 158 2.95 11.66 -2.69
C LEU A 158 4.41 11.21 -2.91
N ARG A 159 4.86 11.08 -4.15
CA ARG A 159 6.24 10.72 -4.50
C ARG A 159 7.22 11.70 -3.87
N SER A 160 7.02 12.99 -4.10
CA SER A 160 7.87 14.06 -3.54
C SER A 160 7.95 13.99 -2.02
N TRP A 161 6.84 13.66 -1.35
CA TRP A 161 6.83 13.51 0.10
C TRP A 161 7.52 12.24 0.58
N LEU A 162 7.33 11.09 -0.09
CA LEU A 162 8.02 9.84 0.24
C LEU A 162 9.54 9.97 0.05
N LEU A 163 10.00 10.62 -1.02
CA LEU A 163 11.41 10.90 -1.26
C LEU A 163 12.03 11.74 -0.14
N ARG A 164 11.36 12.82 0.29
CA ARG A 164 11.78 13.61 1.46
C ARG A 164 11.77 12.81 2.76
N SER A 165 11.00 11.73 2.81
CA SER A 165 10.88 10.83 3.96
C SER A 165 11.89 9.68 3.94
N GLY A 166 12.87 9.70 3.02
CA GLY A 166 13.95 8.72 2.93
C GLY A 166 13.68 7.52 2.04
N TYR A 167 12.60 7.55 1.24
CA TYR A 167 12.41 6.55 0.18
C TYR A 167 13.36 6.86 -0.99
N GLN A 168 13.84 5.80 -1.65
CA GLN A 168 14.64 5.84 -2.87
C GLN A 168 13.75 5.54 -4.07
N ASP A 169 13.96 6.27 -5.17
CA ASP A 169 13.29 6.02 -6.43
C ASP A 169 14.08 5.02 -7.26
N HIS A 170 13.40 4.00 -7.79
CA HIS A 170 14.02 3.02 -8.68
C HIS A 170 13.90 3.38 -10.16
N GLY A 171 13.20 4.48 -10.50
CA GLY A 171 13.10 4.99 -11.88
C GLY A 171 12.37 4.07 -12.86
N VAL A 172 11.77 2.99 -12.35
CA VAL A 172 11.02 2.02 -13.16
C VAL A 172 9.61 2.55 -13.37
N SER A 173 9.31 2.93 -14.61
CA SER A 173 7.92 3.09 -15.04
C SER A 173 7.33 1.70 -15.30
N LEU A 174 6.35 1.31 -14.49
CA LEU A 174 5.58 0.07 -14.67
C LEU A 174 4.34 0.28 -15.56
N GLY A 175 4.23 1.46 -16.19
CA GLY A 175 3.15 1.75 -17.14
C GLY A 175 3.40 1.09 -18.49
N THR A 176 2.37 0.46 -19.06
CA THR A 176 2.26 0.29 -20.51
C THR A 176 1.79 1.60 -21.14
N ASP A 177 1.94 1.81 -22.45
CA ASP A 177 1.65 3.06 -23.19
C ASP A 177 0.25 3.70 -22.96
N ALA A 178 -0.65 3.04 -22.21
CA ALA A 178 -1.99 3.50 -21.86
C ALA A 178 -2.19 3.82 -20.35
N GLU A 179 -1.20 3.61 -19.49
CA GLU A 179 -1.29 3.84 -18.04
C GLU A 179 -0.52 5.11 -17.63
N PRO A 180 -0.96 5.83 -16.58
CA PRO A 180 -0.20 6.95 -16.03
C PRO A 180 1.19 6.48 -15.56
N GLU A 181 2.19 7.35 -15.69
CA GLU A 181 3.53 7.09 -15.15
C GLU A 181 3.45 6.68 -13.68
N SER A 182 4.04 5.53 -13.38
CA SER A 182 4.10 4.96 -12.05
C SER A 182 5.56 4.89 -11.62
N PHE A 183 5.85 5.32 -10.39
CA PHE A 183 7.21 5.30 -9.86
C PHE A 183 7.28 4.31 -8.73
N LEU A 184 8.23 3.38 -8.80
CA LEU A 184 8.47 2.50 -7.68
C LEU A 184 9.48 3.11 -6.70
N LEU A 185 9.06 3.21 -5.45
CA LEU A 185 9.87 3.71 -4.35
C LEU A 185 10.15 2.61 -3.33
N SER A 186 11.33 2.65 -2.70
CA SER A 186 11.64 1.77 -1.57
C SER A 186 12.25 2.49 -0.37
N SER A 187 11.95 2.04 0.84
CA SER A 187 12.68 2.44 2.05
C SER A 187 13.46 1.24 2.56
N ALA A 188 14.79 1.37 2.59
CA ALA A 188 15.66 0.35 3.17
C ALA A 188 15.42 0.27 4.68
N GLY A 189 15.20 -0.94 5.19
CA GLY A 189 15.42 -1.20 6.61
C GLY A 189 16.91 -0.99 6.89
N THR A 190 17.25 -0.17 7.88
CA THR A 190 18.64 -0.17 8.36
C THR A 190 18.91 -1.58 8.89
N PRO A 191 19.89 -2.32 8.37
CA PRO A 191 20.26 -3.58 9.00
C PRO A 191 20.66 -3.28 10.44
N PRO A 192 20.29 -4.15 11.40
CA PRO A 192 20.66 -3.99 12.80
C PRO A 192 22.18 -3.95 13.00
#